data_AF-R7VA74-F1
#
_entry.id   AF-R7VA74-F1
#
_cell.length_a   1.000
_cell.length_b   1.000
_cell.length_c   1.000
_cell.angle_alpha   90.00
_cell.angle_beta   90.00
_cell.angle_gamma   90.00
#
_symmetry.space_group_name_H-M   'P 1'
#
loop_
_entity.id
_entity.type
_entity.pdbx_description
1 polymer ?
#
loop_
_entity_poly.entity_id
_entity_poly.type
_entity_poly.pdbx_seq_one_letter_code
_entity_poly.pdbx_strand_id
1 'polypeptide(L)'
;MAEFHSMADLESLYEQAEGFVDEKHLQWKEVWTPIDYFYRDTSKELKLAAERDQRMEMYLKDNSGDPRCPINGRLEGLHFATNINYCTGQPFEKTPFGEWRLLVSPDVMYTECPNVYFSDFFCYWSGGPHHLSLVMTKPGSPADQFCLEHLPPVDMETNQFLRIQQQNGEYVASIVNHGIWVEIVYTETVEIKNQKWSQNKPEDVNRRKGELRKPDDCPICNMIGMKMILKMIGMKMILKMIVIKMILKMILKMILKMILKMILKMIVMKMILKMIVIKMILKMIGMKMILKMIVIKMILKMILKMILKMIVMKMILKMILKMTEDDCYKEDSEEDSEGDLLH
;
A
#
# COMPACT_ATOMS: atom_id res chain seq x y z
N MET A 1 -16.65 -5.39 37.05
CA MET A 1 -17.04 -4.10 36.45
C MET A 1 -16.46 -4.06 35.05
N ALA A 2 -17.19 -3.54 34.08
CA ALA A 2 -16.57 -3.22 32.79
C ALA A 2 -15.51 -2.14 33.05
N GLU A 3 -14.33 -2.31 32.46
CA GLU A 3 -13.27 -1.32 32.55
C GLU A 3 -13.67 -0.07 31.76
N PHE A 4 -13.37 1.12 32.30
CA PHE A 4 -13.55 2.37 31.57
C PHE A 4 -12.65 2.38 30.33
N HIS A 5 -13.05 3.12 29.31
CA HIS A 5 -12.22 3.36 28.13
C HIS A 5 -10.87 3.95 28.54
N SER A 6 -9.79 3.41 27.99
CA SER A 6 -8.46 4.01 28.11
C SER A 6 -8.34 5.24 27.21
N MET A 7 -7.27 6.03 27.40
CA MET A 7 -6.95 7.14 26.51
C MET A 7 -6.92 6.72 25.03
N ALA A 8 -6.29 5.58 24.73
CA ALA A 8 -6.19 5.06 23.36
C ALA A 8 -7.56 4.63 22.78
N ASP A 9 -8.46 4.11 23.63
CA ASP A 9 -9.83 3.78 23.21
C ASP A 9 -10.61 5.05 22.84
N LEU A 10 -10.43 6.14 23.61
CA LEU A 10 -11.06 7.42 23.33
C LEU A 10 -10.47 8.11 22.10
N GLU A 11 -9.16 8.08 21.91
CA GLU A 11 -8.51 8.55 20.67
C GLU A 11 -9.08 7.82 19.46
N SER A 12 -9.22 6.49 19.54
CA SER A 12 -9.85 5.70 18.46
C SER A 12 -11.32 6.05 18.25
N LEU A 13 -12.08 6.34 19.31
CA LEU A 13 -13.47 6.79 19.18
C LEU A 13 -13.58 8.19 18.57
N TYR A 14 -12.63 9.07 18.88
CA TYR A 14 -12.56 10.40 18.30
C TYR A 14 -12.23 10.34 16.80
N GLU A 15 -11.23 9.56 16.40
CA GLU A 15 -10.93 9.29 14.98
C GLU A 15 -12.14 8.69 14.24
N GLN A 16 -12.89 7.80 14.90
CA GLN A 16 -14.11 7.22 14.34
C GLN A 16 -15.21 8.28 14.14
N ALA A 17 -15.33 9.25 15.05
CA ALA A 17 -16.24 10.38 14.89
C ALA A 17 -15.80 11.30 13.73
N GLU A 18 -14.49 11.58 13.59
CA GLU A 18 -13.96 12.37 12.47
C GLU A 18 -14.23 11.68 11.12
N GLY A 19 -13.99 10.36 11.04
CA GLY A 19 -14.28 9.57 9.84
C GLY A 19 -15.76 9.60 9.45
N PHE A 20 -16.68 9.63 10.42
CA PHE A 20 -18.11 9.79 10.14
C PHE A 20 -18.41 11.16 9.49
N VAL A 21 -17.74 12.21 9.97
CA VAL A 21 -17.91 13.58 9.48
C VAL A 21 -17.34 13.75 8.08
N ASP A 22 -16.17 13.18 7.78
CA ASP A 22 -15.56 13.17 6.44
C ASP A 22 -16.48 12.52 5.39
N GLU A 23 -17.07 11.37 5.69
CA GLU A 23 -18.04 10.71 4.80
C GLU A 23 -19.26 11.58 4.52
N LYS A 24 -19.68 12.39 5.50
CA LYS A 24 -20.80 13.33 5.38
C LYS A 24 -20.39 14.61 4.65
N HIS A 25 -19.19 15.14 4.83
CA HIS A 25 -18.72 16.33 4.10
C HIS A 25 -18.67 16.11 2.59
N LEU A 26 -18.43 14.87 2.13
CA LEU A 26 -18.59 14.53 0.71
C LEU A 26 -20.02 14.71 0.18
N GLN A 27 -21.02 14.75 1.08
CA GLN A 27 -22.44 14.92 0.77
C GLN A 27 -22.94 16.35 0.99
N TRP A 28 -22.35 17.12 1.93
CA TRP A 28 -22.82 18.44 2.35
C TRP A 28 -21.73 19.51 2.19
N LYS A 29 -22.08 20.71 1.71
CA LYS A 29 -21.15 21.84 1.64
C LYS A 29 -20.83 22.31 3.07
N GLU A 30 -19.54 22.41 3.40
CA GLU A 30 -19.07 22.88 4.71
C GLU A 30 -19.41 24.36 4.88
N VAL A 31 -20.39 24.65 5.73
CA VAL A 31 -20.79 26.01 6.10
C VAL A 31 -20.78 26.10 7.63
N TRP A 32 -19.75 26.77 8.15
CA TRP A 32 -19.64 27.09 9.56
C TRP A 32 -20.68 28.14 9.92
N THR A 33 -21.57 27.77 10.84
CA THR A 33 -22.67 28.62 11.30
C THR A 33 -22.36 29.07 12.73
N PRO A 34 -22.32 30.39 13.00
CA PRO A 34 -22.14 30.91 14.36
C PRO A 34 -23.22 30.42 15.31
N ILE A 35 -22.84 30.18 16.56
CA ILE A 35 -23.75 29.80 17.65
C ILE A 35 -23.75 30.91 18.71
N ASP A 36 -24.93 31.47 18.98
CA ASP A 36 -25.07 32.54 19.98
C ASP A 36 -25.04 32.00 21.42
N TYR A 37 -25.49 30.76 21.63
CA TYR A 37 -25.68 30.18 22.96
C TYR A 37 -25.36 28.68 23.01
N PHE A 38 -24.63 28.28 24.04
CA PHE A 38 -24.75 26.93 24.59
C PHE A 38 -25.96 26.89 25.51
N TYR A 39 -26.73 25.80 25.48
CA TYR A 39 -28.00 25.76 26.19
C TYR A 39 -28.24 24.48 26.98
N ARG A 40 -28.89 24.63 28.12
CA ARG A 40 -29.32 23.52 28.97
C ARG A 40 -30.81 23.60 29.19
N ASP A 41 -31.49 22.48 28.94
CA ASP A 41 -32.87 22.30 29.37
C ASP A 41 -32.95 21.74 30.79
N THR A 42 -33.88 22.28 31.58
CA THR A 42 -34.05 21.97 33.01
C THR A 42 -35.52 22.04 33.44
N SER A 43 -35.81 21.53 34.63
CA SER A 43 -37.14 21.60 35.22
C SER A 43 -37.44 22.99 35.78
N LYS A 44 -38.72 23.29 35.99
CA LYS A 44 -39.15 24.54 36.62
C LYS A 44 -38.58 24.67 38.03
N GLU A 45 -38.52 23.58 38.78
CA GLU A 45 -38.01 23.54 40.16
C GLU A 45 -36.52 23.90 40.20
N LEU A 46 -35.72 23.31 39.30
CA LEU A 46 -34.30 23.59 39.19
C LEU A 46 -34.04 25.03 38.71
N LYS A 47 -34.84 25.54 37.77
CA LYS A 47 -34.79 26.96 37.38
C LYS A 47 -35.02 27.88 38.59
N LEU A 48 -36.09 27.65 39.35
CA LEU A 48 -36.43 28.49 40.51
C LEU A 48 -35.36 28.40 41.61
N ALA A 49 -34.75 27.23 41.81
CA ALA A 49 -33.62 27.08 42.72
C ALA A 49 -32.40 27.88 42.23
N ALA A 50 -32.05 27.76 40.95
CA ALA A 50 -30.92 28.48 40.37
C ALA A 50 -31.12 30.02 40.39
N GLU A 51 -32.35 30.50 40.19
CA GLU A 51 -32.69 31.92 40.34
C GLU A 51 -32.60 32.40 41.79
N ARG A 52 -33.05 31.59 42.76
CA ARG A 52 -32.93 31.93 44.18
C ARG A 52 -31.47 31.99 44.63
N ASP A 53 -30.68 31.01 44.21
CA ASP A 53 -29.29 30.83 44.65
C ASP A 53 -28.30 31.61 43.78
N GLN A 54 -28.80 32.24 42.69
CA GLN A 54 -28.07 33.00 41.67
C GLN A 54 -26.98 32.21 40.95
N ARG A 55 -27.08 30.87 40.97
CA ARG A 55 -26.12 29.96 40.36
C ARG A 55 -26.76 28.62 40.00
N MET A 56 -26.26 27.98 38.95
CA MET A 56 -26.57 26.59 38.62
C MET A 56 -25.43 25.71 39.11
N GLU A 57 -25.70 24.88 40.13
CA GLU A 57 -24.70 23.99 40.71
C GLU A 57 -24.43 22.78 39.82
N MET A 58 -23.17 22.36 39.79
CA MET A 58 -22.74 21.13 39.11
C MET A 58 -23.33 19.90 39.79
N TYR A 59 -23.34 18.78 39.05
CA TYR A 59 -23.70 17.48 39.60
C TYR A 59 -22.81 16.40 39.01
N LEU A 60 -22.69 15.30 39.75
CA LEU A 60 -21.96 14.12 39.31
C LEU A 60 -22.58 13.53 38.04
N LYS A 61 -21.79 13.41 36.98
CA LYS A 61 -22.20 12.84 35.70
C LYS A 61 -22.83 11.46 35.90
N ASP A 62 -24.02 11.28 35.34
CA ASP A 62 -24.76 10.01 35.36
C ASP A 62 -24.17 8.99 34.36
N ASN A 63 -24.76 7.80 34.25
CA ASN A 63 -24.32 6.77 33.31
C ASN A 63 -24.98 6.89 31.91
N SER A 64 -25.44 8.08 31.52
CA SER A 64 -25.91 8.33 30.14
C SER A 64 -24.72 8.30 29.16
N GLY A 65 -24.99 7.85 27.93
CA GLY A 65 -23.95 7.68 26.89
C GLY A 65 -23.36 6.27 26.85
N ASP A 66 -22.06 6.16 26.55
CA ASP A 66 -21.31 4.90 26.68
C ASP A 66 -21.05 4.61 28.17
N PRO A 67 -21.46 3.45 28.70
CA PRO A 67 -21.25 3.09 30.11
C PRO A 67 -19.76 3.01 30.49
N ARG A 68 -18.84 2.92 29.53
CA ARG A 68 -17.39 2.91 29.75
C ARG A 68 -16.75 4.30 29.64
N CYS A 69 -17.53 5.35 29.39
CA CYS A 69 -17.01 6.72 29.37
C CYS A 69 -16.38 7.08 30.73
N PRO A 70 -15.11 7.56 30.77
CA PRO A 70 -14.42 7.77 32.03
C PRO A 70 -15.06 8.75 33.00
N ILE A 71 -15.79 9.76 32.50
CA ILE A 71 -16.37 10.80 33.35
C ILE A 71 -17.59 10.31 34.15
N ASN A 72 -18.21 9.21 33.74
CA ASN A 72 -19.42 8.68 34.38
C ASN A 72 -19.16 8.32 35.84
N GLY A 73 -19.92 8.94 36.74
CA GLY A 73 -19.80 8.76 38.20
C GLY A 73 -18.50 9.27 38.81
N ARG A 74 -17.67 10.02 38.07
CA ARG A 74 -16.35 10.49 38.53
C ARG A 74 -16.08 11.97 38.32
N LEU A 75 -16.80 12.62 37.41
CA LEU A 75 -16.65 14.05 37.13
C LEU A 75 -17.97 14.77 37.41
N GLU A 76 -17.89 15.92 38.10
CA GLU A 76 -19.02 16.83 38.24
C GLU A 76 -19.03 17.84 37.10
N GLY A 77 -20.22 18.14 36.58
CA GLY A 77 -20.34 19.15 35.54
C GLY A 77 -21.77 19.41 35.08
N LEU A 78 -21.87 20.41 34.23
CA LEU A 78 -23.09 20.91 33.65
C LEU A 78 -23.12 20.57 32.15
N HIS A 79 -24.07 19.73 31.74
CA HIS A 79 -24.41 19.45 30.34
C HIS A 79 -25.07 20.63 29.61
N PHE A 80 -24.48 21.04 28.49
CA PHE A 80 -25.04 21.97 27.53
C PHE A 80 -25.07 21.34 26.14
N ALA A 81 -26.12 21.59 25.38
CA ALA A 81 -26.16 21.28 23.96
C ALA A 81 -25.70 22.51 23.16
N THR A 82 -25.13 22.26 21.98
CA THR A 82 -24.69 23.31 21.04
C THR A 82 -25.47 23.29 19.73
N ASN A 83 -26.32 22.29 19.52
CA ASN A 83 -27.05 22.11 18.29
C ASN A 83 -28.03 23.25 17.99
N ILE A 84 -28.02 23.71 16.75
CA ILE A 84 -28.87 24.79 16.26
C ILE A 84 -29.81 24.32 15.15
N ASN A 85 -30.88 25.08 14.92
CA ASN A 85 -31.59 25.05 13.64
C ASN A 85 -30.77 25.85 12.62
N TYR A 86 -30.11 25.16 11.69
CA TYR A 86 -29.21 25.76 10.69
C TYR A 86 -29.87 26.77 9.74
N CYS A 87 -31.20 26.84 9.67
CA CYS A 87 -31.90 27.89 8.92
C CYS A 87 -32.03 29.20 9.71
N THR A 88 -32.05 29.13 11.05
CA THR A 88 -32.33 30.27 11.93
C THR A 88 -31.15 30.68 12.81
N GLY A 89 -30.15 29.80 12.97
CA GLY A 89 -29.05 29.98 13.92
C GLY A 89 -29.43 29.77 15.39
N GLN A 90 -30.71 29.56 15.70
CA GLN A 90 -31.21 29.48 17.07
C GLN A 90 -31.05 28.06 17.66
N PRO A 91 -30.98 27.91 18.99
CA PRO A 91 -30.99 26.62 19.68
C PRO A 91 -32.06 25.67 19.16
N PHE A 92 -31.71 24.39 18.98
CA PHE A 92 -32.61 23.38 18.44
C PHE A 92 -33.89 23.26 19.30
N GLU A 93 -35.06 23.34 18.66
CA GLU A 93 -36.33 23.55 19.35
C GLU A 93 -36.75 22.31 20.17
N LYS A 94 -36.60 21.10 19.60
CA LYS A 94 -37.06 19.86 20.23
C LYS A 94 -36.13 19.40 21.34
N THR A 95 -36.69 19.05 22.49
CA THR A 95 -35.94 18.60 23.66
C THR A 95 -36.62 17.47 24.43
N PRO A 96 -35.88 16.49 24.96
CA PRO A 96 -36.43 15.49 25.87
C PRO A 96 -36.39 15.88 27.35
N PHE A 97 -35.72 16.97 27.74
CA PHE A 97 -35.26 17.16 29.12
C PHE A 97 -36.19 18.03 29.98
N GLY A 98 -36.54 19.23 29.52
CA GLY A 98 -37.12 20.24 30.41
C GLY A 98 -37.92 21.34 29.73
N GLU A 99 -38.80 21.98 30.49
CA GLU A 99 -39.68 23.07 30.06
C GLU A 99 -38.94 24.42 29.97
N TRP A 100 -37.82 24.55 30.67
CA TRP A 100 -37.06 25.77 30.74
C TRP A 100 -35.66 25.55 30.19
N ARG A 101 -35.16 26.54 29.47
CA ARG A 101 -33.85 26.53 28.84
C ARG A 101 -33.02 27.68 29.37
N LEU A 102 -31.87 27.34 29.94
CA LEU A 102 -30.80 28.29 30.25
C LEU A 102 -29.94 28.47 29.00
N LEU A 103 -29.72 29.72 28.61
CA LEU A 103 -28.87 30.12 27.48
C LEU A 103 -27.64 30.84 28.04
N VAL A 104 -26.45 30.32 27.71
CA VAL A 104 -25.16 30.84 28.16
C VAL A 104 -24.29 31.14 26.95
N SER A 105 -23.63 32.30 26.96
CA SER A 105 -22.71 32.68 25.88
C SER A 105 -21.50 31.74 25.85
N PRO A 106 -21.11 31.22 24.66
CA PRO A 106 -19.88 30.46 24.50
C PRO A 106 -18.64 31.23 24.98
N ASP A 107 -18.63 32.56 24.81
CA ASP A 107 -17.53 33.42 25.23
C ASP A 107 -17.31 33.38 26.75
N VAL A 108 -18.39 33.43 27.53
CA VAL A 108 -18.35 33.37 28.99
C VAL A 108 -17.78 32.02 29.44
N MET A 109 -18.26 30.92 28.85
CA MET A 109 -17.83 29.57 29.22
C MET A 109 -16.38 29.30 28.80
N TYR A 110 -15.99 29.70 27.59
CA TYR A 110 -14.64 29.44 27.07
C TYR A 110 -13.57 30.32 27.70
N THR A 111 -13.93 31.55 28.11
CA THR A 111 -13.02 32.43 28.84
C THR A 111 -12.64 31.84 30.21
N GLU A 112 -13.58 31.20 30.89
CA GLU A 112 -13.32 30.57 32.19
C GLU A 112 -12.71 29.16 32.06
N CYS A 113 -13.19 28.37 31.09
CA CYS A 113 -12.77 26.99 30.86
C CYS A 113 -12.25 26.77 29.44
N PRO A 114 -11.04 27.26 29.09
CA PRO A 114 -10.46 27.12 27.76
C PRO A 114 -9.92 25.72 27.45
N ASN A 115 -9.66 24.87 28.46
CA ASN A 115 -9.15 23.53 28.22
C ASN A 115 -10.31 22.60 27.84
N VAL A 116 -10.23 21.96 26.67
CA VAL A 116 -11.30 21.10 26.16
C VAL A 116 -10.80 19.70 25.85
N TYR A 117 -11.59 18.70 26.23
CA TYR A 117 -11.26 17.29 26.08
C TYR A 117 -12.41 16.52 25.44
N PHE A 118 -12.10 15.51 24.64
CA PHE A 118 -13.08 14.57 24.13
C PHE A 118 -13.42 13.51 25.19
N SER A 119 -14.70 13.23 25.43
CA SER A 119 -15.12 12.25 26.45
C SER A 119 -15.90 11.08 25.90
N ASP A 120 -16.75 11.28 24.90
CA ASP A 120 -17.60 10.21 24.39
C ASP A 120 -18.08 10.44 22.96
N PHE A 121 -18.32 9.35 22.26
CA PHE A 121 -19.04 9.30 20.99
C PHE A 121 -20.03 8.13 21.04
N PHE A 122 -21.32 8.44 21.01
CA PHE A 122 -22.39 7.47 21.28
C PHE A 122 -23.68 7.77 20.52
N CYS A 123 -24.65 6.85 20.59
CA CYS A 123 -26.03 7.10 20.21
C CYS A 123 -26.93 6.40 21.23
N TYR A 124 -28.20 6.77 21.29
CA TYR A 124 -29.15 6.16 22.22
C TYR A 124 -29.95 4.99 21.62
N TRP A 125 -29.90 4.82 20.29
CA TRP A 125 -30.46 3.66 19.58
C TRP A 125 -29.78 3.50 18.22
N SER A 126 -29.73 2.27 17.70
CA SER A 126 -29.09 1.98 16.43
C SER A 126 -29.81 2.70 15.29
N GLY A 127 -29.06 3.47 14.49
CA GLY A 127 -29.60 4.35 13.45
C GLY A 127 -30.14 5.71 13.94
N GLY A 128 -30.02 6.03 15.23
CA GLY A 128 -30.34 7.34 15.78
C GLY A 128 -29.27 8.42 15.50
N PRO A 129 -29.51 9.68 15.94
CA PRO A 129 -28.49 10.71 15.94
C PRO A 129 -27.33 10.27 16.84
N HIS A 130 -26.12 10.58 16.40
CA HIS A 130 -24.92 10.37 17.19
C HIS A 130 -24.65 11.62 18.00
N HIS A 131 -24.10 11.43 19.19
CA HIS A 131 -23.74 12.46 20.13
C HIS A 131 -22.22 12.41 20.32
N LEU A 132 -21.59 13.57 20.38
CA LEU A 132 -20.19 13.74 20.72
C LEU A 132 -20.13 14.66 21.93
N SER A 133 -19.48 14.20 23.00
CA SER A 133 -19.38 14.95 24.25
C SER A 133 -17.97 15.47 24.47
N LEU A 134 -17.85 16.79 24.64
CA LEU A 134 -16.63 17.47 25.04
C LEU A 134 -16.72 17.91 26.50
N VAL A 135 -15.62 17.94 27.21
CA VAL A 135 -15.51 18.44 28.59
C VAL A 135 -14.71 19.74 28.56
N MET A 136 -15.26 20.81 29.15
CA MET A 136 -14.58 22.10 29.30
C MET A 136 -14.17 22.28 30.76
N THR A 137 -12.87 22.54 30.99
CA THR A 137 -12.29 22.67 32.33
C THR A 137 -11.51 23.96 32.51
N LYS A 138 -11.51 24.45 33.74
CA LYS A 138 -10.68 25.56 34.19
C LYS A 138 -9.23 25.09 34.39
N PRO A 139 -8.23 25.76 33.79
CA PRO A 139 -6.83 25.34 33.87
C PRO A 139 -6.35 25.10 35.31
N GLY A 140 -5.81 23.92 35.56
CA GLY A 140 -5.27 23.50 36.86
C GLY A 140 -6.31 23.09 37.90
N SER A 141 -7.60 23.08 37.58
CA SER A 141 -8.65 22.58 38.49
C SER A 141 -8.55 21.05 38.68
N PRO A 142 -9.20 20.47 39.71
CA PRO A 142 -9.26 19.02 39.87
C PRO A 142 -9.89 18.31 38.67
N ALA A 143 -10.91 18.93 38.05
CA ALA A 143 -11.53 18.42 36.83
C ALA A 143 -10.54 18.42 35.66
N ASP A 144 -9.76 19.50 35.50
CA ASP A 144 -8.72 19.62 34.49
C ASP A 144 -7.65 18.55 34.62
N GLN A 145 -7.15 18.32 35.84
CA GLN A 145 -6.18 17.27 36.14
C GLN A 145 -6.73 15.88 35.84
N PHE A 146 -7.99 15.62 36.23
CA PHE A 146 -8.66 14.37 35.89
C PHE A 146 -8.74 14.18 34.38
N CYS A 147 -9.15 15.21 33.63
CA CYS A 147 -9.27 15.14 32.18
C CYS A 147 -7.92 14.95 31.49
N LEU A 148 -6.86 15.64 31.92
CA LEU A 148 -5.50 15.46 31.39
C LEU A 148 -5.02 14.00 31.49
N GLU A 149 -5.38 13.31 32.57
CA GLU A 149 -4.96 11.92 32.80
C GLU A 149 -5.80 10.89 32.03
N HIS A 150 -7.05 11.22 31.70
CA HIS A 150 -8.03 10.23 31.25
C HIS A 150 -8.66 10.49 29.88
N LEU A 151 -8.61 11.73 29.36
CA LEU A 151 -9.34 12.16 28.17
C LEU A 151 -8.42 12.82 27.13
N PRO A 152 -8.63 12.59 25.82
CA PRO A 152 -7.82 13.22 24.78
C PRO A 152 -8.10 14.73 24.73
N PRO A 153 -7.06 15.60 24.74
CA PRO A 153 -7.25 17.04 24.57
C PRO A 153 -7.68 17.36 23.14
N VAL A 154 -8.45 18.43 22.99
CA VAL A 154 -9.00 18.89 21.72
C VAL A 154 -8.69 20.36 21.52
N ASP A 155 -8.16 20.70 20.35
CA ASP A 155 -7.95 22.09 19.93
C ASP A 155 -9.23 22.67 19.32
N MET A 156 -9.86 23.61 20.01
CA MET A 156 -11.11 24.23 19.58
C MET A 156 -10.96 25.19 18.39
N GLU A 157 -9.75 25.63 18.04
CA GLU A 157 -9.57 26.47 16.84
C GLU A 157 -9.73 25.65 15.56
N THR A 158 -9.30 24.38 15.60
CA THR A 158 -9.23 23.47 14.46
C THR A 158 -10.21 22.30 14.53
N ASN A 159 -10.92 22.12 15.64
CA ASN A 159 -11.91 21.05 15.84
C ASN A 159 -12.95 20.99 14.69
N GLN A 160 -13.30 19.78 14.27
CA GLN A 160 -14.19 19.56 13.12
C GLN A 160 -15.68 19.60 13.47
N PHE A 161 -16.02 19.48 14.76
CA PHE A 161 -17.40 19.38 15.24
C PHE A 161 -17.91 20.73 15.79
N LEU A 162 -17.07 21.45 16.51
CA LEU A 162 -17.37 22.73 17.13
C LEU A 162 -16.09 23.57 17.19
N ARG A 163 -16.08 24.73 16.55
CA ARG A 163 -14.95 25.66 16.64
C ARG A 163 -15.26 26.78 17.59
N ILE A 164 -14.27 27.19 18.37
CA ILE A 164 -14.30 28.41 19.17
C ILE A 164 -13.07 29.21 18.81
N GLN A 165 -13.26 30.42 18.27
CA GLN A 165 -12.19 31.25 17.75
C GLN A 165 -12.33 32.68 18.27
N GLN A 166 -11.21 33.33 18.56
CA GLN A 166 -11.23 34.72 18.98
C GLN A 166 -11.46 35.65 17.78
N GLN A 167 -12.51 36.47 17.84
CA GLN A 167 -12.88 37.47 16.83
C GLN A 167 -13.18 38.79 17.53
N ASN A 168 -12.47 39.87 17.17
CA ASN A 168 -12.64 41.20 17.77
C ASN A 168 -12.56 41.24 19.31
N GLY A 169 -11.80 40.33 19.92
CA GLY A 169 -11.63 40.25 21.37
C GLY A 169 -12.64 39.36 22.09
N GLU A 170 -13.62 38.79 21.40
CA GLU A 170 -14.62 37.86 21.94
C GLU A 170 -14.43 36.46 21.32
N TYR A 171 -14.75 35.41 22.06
CA TYR A 171 -14.75 34.04 21.53
C TYR A 171 -16.08 33.71 20.85
N VAL A 172 -16.01 33.40 19.56
CA VAL A 172 -17.16 33.03 18.74
C VAL A 172 -17.16 31.54 18.50
N ALA A 173 -18.23 30.87 18.93
CA ALA A 173 -18.46 29.46 18.63
C ALA A 173 -19.13 29.28 17.26
N SER A 174 -18.79 28.24 16.52
CA SER A 174 -19.40 27.89 15.24
C SER A 174 -19.49 26.38 15.06
N ILE A 175 -20.54 25.92 14.38
CA ILE A 175 -20.82 24.50 14.10
C ILE A 175 -21.18 24.28 12.64
N VAL A 176 -20.88 23.09 12.12
CA VAL A 176 -21.32 22.65 10.79
C VAL A 176 -22.43 21.62 10.92
N ASN A 177 -23.28 21.50 9.90
CA ASN A 177 -24.26 20.42 9.82
C ASN A 177 -23.58 19.10 9.39
N HIS A 178 -22.91 18.46 10.34
CA HIS A 178 -22.27 17.14 10.16
C HIS A 178 -23.14 15.97 10.67
N GLY A 179 -24.35 16.25 11.20
CA GLY A 179 -25.27 15.23 11.68
C GLY A 179 -24.92 14.57 13.01
N ILE A 180 -23.97 15.14 13.77
CA ILE A 180 -23.66 14.77 15.16
C ILE A 180 -24.18 15.86 16.09
N TRP A 181 -24.69 15.45 17.24
CA TRP A 181 -25.12 16.33 18.32
C TRP A 181 -23.96 16.58 19.27
N VAL A 182 -23.49 17.82 19.34
CA VAL A 182 -22.33 18.16 20.16
C VAL A 182 -22.83 18.64 21.52
N GLU A 183 -22.33 17.99 22.57
CA GLU A 183 -22.66 18.23 23.96
C GLU A 183 -21.41 18.68 24.71
N ILE A 184 -21.55 19.65 25.60
CA ILE A 184 -20.50 20.17 26.47
C ILE A 184 -20.80 19.76 27.91
N VAL A 185 -19.82 19.18 28.60
CA VAL A 185 -19.80 19.05 30.06
C VAL A 185 -18.92 20.16 30.60
N TYR A 186 -19.54 21.20 31.14
CA TYR A 186 -18.85 22.34 31.73
C TYR A 186 -18.58 22.11 33.21
N THR A 187 -17.32 22.14 33.65
CA THR A 187 -16.94 21.71 35.00
C THR A 187 -16.82 22.86 36.01
N GLU A 188 -17.59 23.93 35.80
CA GLU A 188 -17.72 25.01 36.77
C GLU A 188 -19.20 25.36 37.00
N THR A 189 -19.49 25.98 38.13
CA THR A 189 -20.83 26.49 38.45
C THR A 189 -21.13 27.71 37.58
N VAL A 190 -22.35 27.81 37.04
CA VAL A 190 -22.74 28.94 36.18
C VAL A 190 -23.49 30.00 36.99
N GLU A 191 -22.96 31.22 37.03
CA GLU A 191 -23.68 32.37 37.59
C GLU A 191 -24.90 32.73 36.73
N ILE A 192 -26.08 32.86 37.34
CA ILE A 192 -27.35 33.06 36.61
C ILE A 192 -27.67 34.52 36.33
N LYS A 193 -27.12 35.45 37.11
CA LYS A 193 -27.52 36.87 37.12
C LYS A 193 -27.56 37.53 35.73
N ASN A 194 -26.66 37.13 34.84
CA ASN A 194 -26.52 37.71 33.48
C ASN A 194 -26.93 36.73 32.37
N GLN A 195 -27.56 35.61 32.71
CA GLN A 195 -27.93 34.57 31.74
C GLN A 195 -29.38 34.69 31.32
N LYS A 196 -29.67 34.24 30.10
CA LYS A 196 -31.01 34.32 29.54
C LYS A 196 -31.75 33.00 29.77
N TRP A 197 -33.00 33.10 30.20
CA TRP A 197 -33.93 31.98 30.25
C TRP A 197 -34.91 32.06 29.10
N SER A 198 -35.24 30.91 28.49
CA SER A 198 -36.39 30.77 27.60
C SER A 198 -37.26 29.60 28.04
N GLN A 199 -38.53 29.65 27.66
CA GLN A 199 -39.46 28.54 27.89
C GLN A 199 -39.59 27.74 26.60
N ASN A 200 -39.42 26.43 26.70
CA ASN A 200 -39.65 25.52 25.58
C ASN A 200 -41.15 25.37 25.36
N LYS A 201 -41.57 25.28 24.09
CA LYS A 201 -42.97 25.08 23.76
C LYS A 201 -43.39 23.66 24.18
N PRO A 202 -44.59 23.46 24.77
CA PRO A 202 -45.02 22.13 25.22
C PRO A 202 -44.95 21.05 24.14
N GLU A 203 -45.25 21.40 22.88
CA GLU A 203 -45.17 20.50 21.72
C GLU A 203 -43.75 20.06 21.36
N ASP A 204 -42.73 20.82 21.76
CA ASP A 204 -41.32 20.53 21.51
C ASP A 204 -40.68 19.70 22.62
N VAL A 205 -41.36 19.56 23.77
CA VAL A 205 -40.91 18.79 24.93
C VAL A 205 -41.35 17.33 24.79
N ASN A 206 -40.46 16.48 24.28
CA ASN A 206 -40.71 15.05 24.11
C ASN A 206 -40.02 14.22 25.19
N ARG A 207 -40.61 14.23 26.40
CA ARG A 207 -40.07 13.49 27.56
C ARG A 207 -39.99 12.00 27.25
N ARG A 208 -38.77 11.49 27.11
CA ARG A 208 -38.57 10.05 26.98
C ARG A 208 -38.66 9.37 28.34
N LYS A 209 -39.27 8.20 28.37
CA LYS A 209 -39.32 7.32 29.56
C LYS A 209 -38.19 6.29 29.47
N GLY A 210 -37.37 6.20 30.52
CA GLY A 210 -36.35 5.17 30.70
C GLY A 210 -34.91 5.69 30.61
N GLU A 211 -33.97 4.92 31.13
CA GLU A 211 -32.52 5.16 30.98
C GLU A 211 -32.13 4.94 29.51
N LEU A 212 -31.61 5.98 28.87
CA LEU A 212 -31.07 5.85 27.52
C LEU A 212 -29.63 5.35 27.61
N ARG A 213 -29.39 4.15 27.11
CA ARG A 213 -28.06 3.52 27.07
C ARG A 213 -27.63 3.31 25.63
N LYS A 214 -26.33 3.45 25.39
CA LYS A 214 -25.72 3.14 24.10
C LYS A 214 -26.00 1.68 23.71
N PRO A 215 -26.54 1.43 22.52
CA PRO A 215 -26.80 0.06 22.06
C PRO A 215 -25.48 -0.62 21.67
N ASP A 216 -25.32 -1.90 22.00
CA ASP A 216 -24.08 -2.65 21.76
C ASP A 216 -23.80 -2.97 20.28
N ASP A 217 -24.75 -2.70 19.38
CA ASP A 217 -24.72 -3.10 17.96
C ASP A 217 -24.57 -1.94 16.96
N CYS A 218 -24.52 -0.69 17.41
CA CYS A 218 -24.33 0.46 16.51
C CYS A 218 -22.98 0.39 15.78
N PRO A 219 -22.95 0.37 14.43
CA PRO A 219 -21.70 0.28 13.67
C PRO A 219 -20.94 1.61 13.59
N ILE A 220 -21.51 2.71 14.06
CA ILE A 220 -20.91 4.04 13.90
C ILE A 220 -20.20 4.50 15.17
N CYS A 221 -20.79 4.30 16.35
CA CYS A 221 -20.22 4.82 17.60
C CYS A 221 -19.79 3.76 18.59
N ASN A 222 -20.15 2.49 18.40
CA ASN A 222 -19.43 1.47 19.14
C ASN A 222 -18.02 1.42 18.60
N MET A 223 -17.07 1.27 19.52
CA MET A 223 -15.77 0.74 19.16
C MET A 223 -16.04 -0.59 18.46
N ILE A 224 -16.06 -0.56 17.12
CA ILE A 224 -16.03 -1.76 16.32
C ILE A 224 -14.66 -2.29 16.62
N GLY A 225 -14.60 -3.17 17.62
CA GLY A 225 -13.39 -3.49 18.34
C GLY A 225 -12.26 -3.66 17.35
N MET A 226 -11.10 -3.08 17.67
CA MET A 226 -9.74 -3.27 17.15
C MET A 226 -9.57 -4.20 15.93
N LYS A 227 -10.27 -5.34 15.83
CA LYS A 227 -10.55 -6.13 14.62
C LYS A 227 -10.79 -5.34 13.32
N MET A 228 -11.50 -4.19 13.26
CA MET A 228 -11.66 -3.47 11.99
C MET A 228 -10.39 -2.70 11.60
N ILE A 229 -9.77 -1.99 12.55
CA ILE A 229 -8.51 -1.28 12.36
C ILE A 229 -7.37 -2.27 12.08
N LEU A 230 -7.25 -3.36 12.87
CA LEU A 230 -6.36 -4.50 12.62
C LEU A 230 -6.65 -5.17 11.27
N LYS A 231 -7.91 -5.25 10.84
CA LYS A 231 -8.24 -5.71 9.48
C LYS A 231 -7.72 -4.73 8.43
N MET A 232 -7.86 -3.42 8.61
CA MET A 232 -7.36 -2.42 7.66
C MET A 232 -5.83 -2.39 7.60
N ILE A 233 -5.15 -2.43 8.75
CA ILE A 233 -3.68 -2.53 8.84
C ILE A 233 -3.19 -3.86 8.27
N GLY A 234 -3.84 -4.97 8.64
CA GLY A 234 -3.56 -6.30 8.13
C GLY A 234 -3.75 -6.38 6.61
N MET A 235 -4.82 -5.79 6.07
CA MET A 235 -5.09 -5.76 4.64
C MET A 235 -4.10 -4.87 3.88
N LYS A 236 -3.66 -3.74 4.46
CA LYS A 236 -2.54 -2.93 3.93
C LYS A 236 -1.22 -3.73 3.90
N MET A 237 -0.91 -4.52 4.93
CA MET A 237 0.28 -5.40 4.94
C MET A 237 0.19 -6.52 3.91
N ILE A 238 -0.96 -7.20 3.83
CA ILE A 238 -1.21 -8.27 2.84
C ILE A 238 -1.04 -7.71 1.42
N LEU A 239 -1.59 -6.52 1.14
CA LEU A 239 -1.44 -5.87 -0.17
C LEU A 239 0.03 -5.58 -0.50
N LYS A 240 0.81 -5.02 0.46
CA LYS A 240 2.25 -4.81 0.29
C LYS A 240 2.99 -6.12 -0.01
N MET A 241 2.65 -7.22 0.68
CA MET A 241 3.27 -8.53 0.47
C MET A 241 2.95 -9.12 -0.92
N ILE A 242 1.71 -8.94 -1.41
CA ILE A 242 1.32 -9.36 -2.76
C ILE A 242 2.13 -8.58 -3.82
N VAL A 243 2.26 -7.25 -3.66
CA VAL A 243 3.03 -6.39 -4.56
C VAL A 243 4.50 -6.80 -4.59
N ILE A 244 5.13 -7.04 -3.44
CA ILE A 244 6.52 -7.53 -3.36
C ILE A 244 6.69 -8.86 -4.09
N LYS A 245 5.75 -9.80 -3.91
CA LYS A 245 5.77 -11.11 -4.58
C LYS A 245 5.67 -10.98 -6.11
N MET A 246 4.88 -10.02 -6.61
CA MET A 246 4.78 -9.72 -8.05
C MET A 246 6.09 -9.16 -8.60
N ILE A 247 6.68 -8.19 -7.92
CA ILE A 247 7.96 -7.58 -8.31
C ILE A 247 9.07 -8.64 -8.36
N LEU A 248 9.18 -9.49 -7.32
CA LEU A 248 10.17 -10.57 -7.26
C LEU A 248 10.04 -11.54 -8.44
N LYS A 249 8.80 -11.92 -8.79
CA LYS A 249 8.52 -12.81 -9.92
C LYS A 249 8.94 -12.19 -11.26
N MET A 250 8.75 -10.89 -11.45
CA MET A 250 9.20 -10.17 -12.64
C MET A 250 10.73 -10.14 -12.74
N ILE A 251 11.42 -9.81 -11.65
CA ILE A 251 12.88 -9.74 -11.60
C ILE A 251 13.50 -11.12 -11.90
N LEU A 252 13.00 -12.18 -11.27
CA LEU A 252 13.49 -13.55 -11.49
C LEU A 252 13.36 -13.97 -12.96
N LYS A 253 12.23 -13.66 -13.60
CA LYS A 253 11.99 -13.97 -15.02
C LYS A 253 12.96 -13.23 -15.94
N MET A 254 13.30 -11.97 -15.62
CA MET A 254 14.29 -11.20 -16.36
C MET A 254 15.70 -11.79 -16.24
N ILE A 255 16.14 -12.09 -15.01
CA ILE A 255 17.47 -12.66 -14.75
C ILE A 255 17.61 -14.01 -15.46
N LEU A 256 16.62 -14.89 -15.36
CA LEU A 256 16.64 -16.20 -16.02
C LEU A 256 16.78 -16.07 -17.54
N LYS A 257 16.03 -15.14 -18.16
CA LYS A 257 16.10 -14.88 -19.60
C LYS A 257 17.49 -14.37 -20.03
N MET A 258 18.13 -13.52 -19.22
CA MET A 258 19.48 -13.04 -19.49
C MET A 258 20.51 -14.17 -19.41
N ILE A 259 20.48 -14.98 -18.36
CA ILE A 259 21.40 -16.10 -18.16
C ILE A 259 21.27 -17.10 -19.31
N LEU A 260 20.05 -17.49 -19.68
CA LEU A 260 19.81 -18.43 -20.77
C LEU A 260 20.36 -17.92 -22.11
N LYS A 261 20.13 -16.63 -22.42
CA LYS A 261 20.65 -15.98 -23.63
C LYS A 261 22.18 -15.98 -23.67
N MET A 262 22.82 -15.79 -22.52
CA MET A 262 24.28 -15.77 -22.39
C MET A 262 24.89 -17.16 -22.59
N ILE A 263 24.31 -18.19 -21.96
CA ILE A 263 24.75 -19.58 -22.12
C ILE A 263 24.62 -20.02 -23.58
N LEU A 264 23.49 -19.69 -24.23
CA LEU A 264 23.28 -20.04 -25.64
C LEU A 264 24.34 -19.43 -26.56
N LYS A 265 24.67 -18.14 -26.36
CA LYS A 265 25.74 -17.47 -27.12
C LYS A 265 27.09 -18.17 -26.95
N MET A 266 27.43 -18.58 -25.73
CA MET A 266 28.69 -19.26 -25.44
C MET A 266 28.80 -20.62 -26.14
N ILE A 267 27.71 -21.38 -26.19
CA ILE A 267 27.65 -22.67 -26.92
C ILE A 267 27.85 -22.45 -28.42
N VAL A 268 27.15 -21.48 -29.01
CA VAL A 268 27.28 -21.15 -30.44
C VAL A 268 28.71 -20.75 -30.81
N MET A 269 29.37 -19.92 -29.99
CA MET A 269 30.77 -19.54 -30.23
C MET A 269 31.73 -20.73 -30.21
N LYS A 270 31.54 -21.69 -29.28
CA LYS A 270 32.35 -22.92 -29.27
C LYS A 270 32.13 -23.77 -30.52
N MET A 271 30.91 -23.82 -31.04
CA MET A 271 30.61 -24.56 -32.29
C MET A 271 31.30 -23.93 -33.51
N ILE A 272 31.23 -22.60 -33.64
CA ILE A 272 31.88 -21.87 -34.73
C ILE A 272 33.40 -22.13 -34.70
N LEU A 273 34.02 -22.08 -33.52
CA LEU A 273 35.46 -22.33 -33.36
C LEU A 273 35.85 -23.74 -33.82
N LYS A 274 35.09 -24.78 -33.43
CA LYS A 274 35.33 -26.15 -33.89
C LYS A 274 35.24 -26.27 -35.41
N MET A 275 34.27 -25.62 -36.03
CA MET A 275 34.09 -25.65 -37.49
C MET A 275 35.27 -25.01 -38.25
N ILE A 276 35.84 -23.92 -37.71
CA ILE A 276 37.04 -23.27 -38.26
C ILE A 276 38.26 -24.21 -38.20
N VAL A 277 38.49 -24.86 -37.05
CA VAL A 277 39.62 -25.79 -36.87
C VAL A 277 39.52 -26.99 -37.83
N ILE A 278 38.33 -27.58 -37.98
CA ILE A 278 38.10 -28.69 -38.93
C ILE A 278 38.43 -28.27 -40.36
N LYS A 279 38.01 -27.06 -40.78
CA LYS A 279 38.31 -26.52 -42.11
C LYS A 279 39.81 -26.33 -42.33
N MET A 280 40.56 -25.92 -41.31
CA MET A 280 42.03 -25.80 -41.38
C MET A 280 42.73 -27.15 -41.55
N ILE A 281 42.32 -28.17 -40.78
CA ILE A 281 42.89 -29.52 -40.86
C ILE A 281 42.66 -30.12 -42.26
N LEU A 282 41.45 -30.00 -42.80
CA LEU A 282 41.11 -30.47 -44.16
C LEU A 282 42.01 -29.85 -45.23
N LYS A 283 42.27 -28.54 -45.14
CA LYS A 283 43.16 -27.83 -46.07
C LYS A 283 44.60 -28.35 -46.02
N MET A 284 45.09 -28.68 -44.82
CA MET A 284 46.44 -29.21 -44.61
C MET A 284 46.61 -30.63 -45.18
N ILE A 285 45.60 -31.50 -44.98
CA ILE A 285 45.59 -32.85 -45.56
C ILE A 285 45.55 -32.78 -47.09
N GLY A 286 44.71 -31.89 -47.66
CA GLY A 286 44.62 -31.68 -49.10
C GLY A 286 45.97 -31.33 -49.74
N MET A 287 46.74 -30.41 -49.13
CA MET A 287 48.08 -30.05 -49.60
C MET A 287 49.06 -31.22 -49.59
N LYS A 288 49.01 -32.06 -48.55
CA LYS A 288 49.89 -33.23 -48.42
C LYS A 288 49.61 -34.28 -49.50
N MET A 289 48.34 -34.46 -49.88
CA MET A 289 47.96 -35.35 -50.99
C MET A 289 48.42 -34.83 -52.34
N ILE A 290 48.24 -33.53 -52.61
CA ILE A 290 48.70 -32.89 -53.85
C ILE A 290 50.21 -33.07 -54.01
N LEU A 291 50.98 -32.84 -52.94
CA LEU A 291 52.44 -33.01 -52.95
C LEU A 291 52.85 -34.45 -53.26
N LYS A 292 52.21 -35.45 -52.63
CA LYS A 292 52.45 -36.87 -52.94
C LYS A 292 52.15 -37.21 -54.40
N MET A 293 51.05 -36.68 -54.94
CA MET A 293 50.65 -36.91 -56.33
C MET A 293 51.66 -36.33 -57.34
N ILE A 294 52.23 -35.15 -57.03
CA ILE A 294 53.32 -34.55 -57.82
C ILE A 294 54.57 -35.45 -57.80
N VAL A 295 54.97 -35.94 -56.63
CA VAL A 295 56.15 -36.84 -56.50
C VAL A 295 55.93 -38.15 -57.26
N ILE A 296 54.75 -38.77 -57.15
CA ILE A 296 54.42 -40.00 -57.90
C ILE A 296 54.50 -39.75 -59.42
N LYS A 297 53.97 -38.62 -59.91
CA LYS A 297 54.07 -38.24 -61.33
C LYS A 297 55.54 -38.10 -61.78
N MET A 298 56.41 -37.52 -60.94
CA MET A 298 57.83 -37.41 -61.24
C MET A 298 58.51 -38.78 -61.35
N ILE A 299 58.25 -39.68 -60.38
CA ILE A 299 58.81 -41.04 -60.38
C ILE A 299 58.34 -41.81 -61.62
N LEU A 300 57.05 -41.75 -61.95
CA LEU A 300 56.49 -42.43 -63.13
C LEU A 300 57.17 -41.96 -64.43
N LYS A 301 57.41 -40.65 -64.56
CA LYS A 301 58.11 -40.06 -65.72
C LYS A 301 59.55 -40.56 -65.83
N MET A 302 60.25 -40.74 -64.70
CA MET A 302 61.61 -41.31 -64.68
C MET A 302 61.62 -42.77 -65.11
N ILE A 303 60.72 -43.60 -64.56
CA ILE A 303 60.61 -45.03 -64.91
C ILE A 303 60.31 -45.20 -66.40
N LEU A 304 59.35 -44.42 -66.94
CA LEU A 304 59.00 -44.46 -68.37
C LEU A 304 60.22 -44.13 -69.25
N LYS A 305 61.00 -43.11 -68.86
CA LYS A 305 62.23 -42.72 -69.57
C LYS A 305 63.29 -43.83 -69.54
N MET A 306 63.42 -44.56 -68.43
CA MET A 306 64.32 -45.72 -68.32
C MET A 306 63.87 -46.88 -69.20
N ILE A 307 62.59 -47.25 -69.15
CA ILE A 307 62.05 -48.35 -69.97
C ILE A 307 62.24 -48.02 -71.45
N LEU A 308 61.97 -46.79 -71.88
CA LEU A 308 62.17 -46.36 -73.27
C LEU A 308 63.63 -46.50 -73.70
N LYS A 309 64.59 -46.05 -72.87
CA LYS A 309 66.02 -46.24 -73.14
C LYS A 309 66.40 -47.71 -73.29
N MET A 310 65.83 -48.58 -72.45
CA MET A 310 66.11 -50.02 -72.46
C MET A 310 65.56 -50.71 -73.71
N ILE A 311 64.38 -50.30 -74.18
CA ILE A 311 63.80 -50.78 -75.45
C ILE A 311 64.66 -50.34 -76.64
N VAL A 312 65.09 -49.07 -76.69
CA VAL A 312 65.98 -48.57 -77.75
C VAL A 312 67.32 -49.31 -77.76
N MET A 313 67.94 -49.52 -76.59
CA MET A 313 69.17 -50.33 -76.48
C MET A 313 68.99 -51.76 -76.98
N LYS A 314 67.86 -52.41 -76.66
CA LYS A 314 67.53 -53.75 -77.18
C LYS A 314 67.38 -53.76 -78.71
N MET A 315 66.79 -52.72 -79.29
CA MET A 315 66.68 -52.59 -80.74
C MET A 315 68.05 -52.44 -81.40
N ILE A 316 68.92 -51.60 -80.83
CA ILE A 316 70.31 -51.44 -81.31
C ILE A 316 71.07 -52.76 -81.20
N LEU A 317 70.95 -53.49 -80.09
CA LEU A 317 71.59 -54.79 -79.90
C LEU A 317 71.12 -55.83 -80.94
N LYS A 318 69.82 -55.87 -81.23
CA LYS A 318 69.26 -56.72 -82.30
C LYS A 318 69.80 -56.36 -83.68
N MET A 319 70.00 -55.07 -83.98
CA MET A 319 70.62 -54.65 -85.24
C MET A 319 72.09 -55.10 -85.33
N ILE A 320 72.87 -54.96 -84.24
CA ILE A 320 74.29 -55.37 -84.21
C ILE A 320 74.42 -56.89 -84.36
N LEU A 321 73.57 -57.68 -83.69
CA LEU A 321 73.55 -59.15 -83.81
C LEU A 321 73.22 -59.61 -85.24
N LYS A 322 72.30 -58.89 -85.92
CA LYS A 322 71.97 -59.17 -87.32
C LYS A 322 73.14 -58.87 -88.26
N MET A 323 73.97 -57.88 -87.94
CA MET A 323 75.21 -57.62 -88.68
C MET A 323 76.31 -58.65 -88.41
N THR A 324 76.22 -59.46 -87.34
CA THR A 324 77.22 -60.50 -87.03
C THR A 324 76.83 -61.88 -87.59
N GLU A 325 75.55 -62.13 -87.88
CA GLU A 325 75.09 -63.35 -88.57
C GLU A 325 75.31 -63.30 -90.10
N ASP A 326 75.35 -62.11 -90.71
CA ASP A 326 75.58 -61.97 -92.17
C ASP A 326 77.06 -62.14 -92.59
N ASP A 327 78.01 -62.20 -91.64
CA ASP A 327 79.45 -62.37 -91.90
C ASP A 327 79.95 -63.83 -91.78
N CYS A 328 79.07 -64.84 -91.58
CA CYS A 328 79.48 -66.23 -91.32
C CYS A 328 78.68 -67.31 -92.08
N TYR A 329 78.35 -67.08 -93.35
CA TYR A 329 78.06 -68.15 -94.34
C TYR A 329 78.82 -67.85 -95.65
N LYS A 330 80.14 -68.00 -95.57
CA LYS A 330 81.00 -68.44 -96.67
C LYS A 330 81.78 -69.65 -96.13
N GLU A 331 81.89 -70.67 -96.98
CA GLU A 331 82.70 -71.89 -96.84
C GLU A 331 82.09 -72.95 -95.88
N ASP A 332 81.91 -74.22 -96.22
CA ASP A 332 82.09 -75.03 -97.44
C ASP A 332 81.46 -76.41 -97.13
N SER A 333 80.87 -77.08 -98.12
CA SER A 333 81.01 -78.54 -98.33
C SER A 333 79.99 -79.07 -99.35
N GLU A 334 80.47 -79.32 -100.56
CA GLU A 334 80.00 -80.42 -101.41
C GLU A 334 81.16 -80.78 -102.37
N GLU A 335 81.86 -81.88 -102.05
CA GLU A 335 82.66 -82.65 -102.99
C GLU A 335 82.45 -84.14 -102.68
N ASP A 336 82.47 -84.95 -103.75
CA ASP A 336 82.54 -86.41 -103.86
C ASP A 336 81.26 -87.27 -103.83
N SER A 337 80.92 -87.84 -105.00
CA SER A 337 80.98 -89.30 -105.20
C SER A 337 80.78 -89.76 -106.67
N GLU A 338 81.44 -90.88 -107.00
CA GLU A 338 81.37 -91.77 -108.19
C GLU A 338 82.27 -91.40 -109.39
N GLY A 339 83.22 -92.23 -109.85
CA GLY A 339 83.14 -93.68 -110.19
C GLY A 339 82.62 -93.80 -111.63
N ASP A 340 83.13 -94.56 -112.60
CA ASP A 340 84.00 -95.74 -112.59
C ASP A 340 84.41 -96.07 -114.06
N LEU A 341 85.46 -96.88 -114.20
CA LEU A 341 85.69 -97.93 -115.24
C LEU A 341 86.14 -97.72 -116.71
N LEU A 342 86.85 -98.77 -117.13
CA LEU A 342 87.75 -99.06 -118.26
C LEU A 342 87.15 -99.14 -119.68
N HIS A 343 88.08 -98.98 -120.63
CA HIS A 343 88.11 -99.29 -122.07
C HIS A 343 87.64 -98.26 -123.09
#